data_AF-A0A3D1QX11-F1
#
_entry.id   AF-A0A3D1QX11-F1
#
_cell.length_a   1.000
_cell.length_b   1.000
_cell.length_c   1.000
_cell.angle_alpha   90.00
_cell.angle_beta   90.00
_cell.angle_gamma   90.00
#
_symmetry.space_group_name_H-M   'P 1'
#
loop_
_entity.id
_entity.type
_entity.pdbx_description
1 polymer ?
#
loop_
_entity_poly.entity_id
_entity_poly.type
_entity_poly.pdbx_seq_one_letter_code
_entity_poly.pdbx_strand_id
1 'polypeptide(L)'
;RDGKVLEFRMLEDLDEIEEIEPAYVARAGYQTWKKLVSSELDPIEALLQRKIQFAGDLQPIIERAQFKDLFWRLLGKVPTKFI
;
A
#
# COMPACT_ATOMS: atom_id res chain seq x y z
N ARG A 1 14.61 0.44 -5.13
CA ARG A 1 15.87 1.14 -5.50
C ARG A 1 15.71 1.70 -6.91
N ASP A 2 16.03 2.97 -7.15
CA ASP A 2 15.88 3.63 -8.47
C ASP A 2 14.48 3.47 -9.10
N GLY A 3 13.42 3.62 -8.29
CA GLY A 3 12.04 3.43 -8.76
C GLY A 3 11.67 1.97 -9.09
N LYS A 4 12.46 0.99 -8.66
CA LYS A 4 12.15 -0.45 -8.81
C LYS A 4 11.79 -1.07 -7.48
N VAL A 5 10.74 -1.89 -7.49
CA VAL A 5 10.42 -2.82 -6.40
C VAL A 5 11.33 -4.03 -6.51
N LEU A 6 11.98 -4.35 -5.40
CA LEU A 6 12.95 -5.46 -5.30
C LEU A 6 12.27 -6.74 -4.83
N GLU A 7 11.30 -6.60 -3.93
CA GLU A 7 10.59 -7.72 -3.33
C GLU A 7 9.13 -7.31 -3.09
N PHE A 8 8.23 -8.26 -3.29
CA PHE A 8 6.82 -8.20 -2.92
C PHE A 8 6.43 -9.60 -2.45
N ARG A 9 5.78 -9.68 -1.29
CA ARG A 9 5.23 -10.92 -0.76
C ARG A 9 3.88 -10.66 -0.11
N MET A 10 3.03 -11.68 -0.10
CA MET A 10 1.85 -11.70 0.76
C MET A 10 2.26 -12.30 2.10
N LEU A 11 1.83 -11.69 3.19
CA LEU A 11 2.00 -12.26 4.53
C LEU A 11 0.88 -13.28 4.75
N GLU A 12 1.23 -14.45 5.28
CA GLU A 12 0.25 -15.49 5.62
C GLU A 12 -0.36 -15.21 6.99
N ASP A 13 0.44 -14.61 7.89
CA ASP A 13 0.01 -14.13 9.19
C ASP A 13 0.24 -12.61 9.34
N LEU A 14 -0.67 -11.92 10.03
CA LEU A 14 -0.50 -10.52 10.39
C LEU A 14 0.62 -10.33 11.42
N ASP A 15 0.89 -11.33 12.24
CA ASP A 15 1.94 -11.26 13.26
C ASP A 15 3.34 -11.18 12.63
N GLU A 16 3.51 -11.63 11.38
CA GLU A 16 4.75 -11.43 10.62
C GLU A 16 5.11 -9.94 10.46
N ILE A 17 4.15 -9.02 10.58
CA ILE A 17 4.42 -7.58 10.54
C ILE A 17 5.36 -7.16 11.68
N GLU A 18 5.26 -7.80 12.84
CA GLU A 18 6.13 -7.50 13.98
C GLU A 18 7.57 -7.94 13.72
N GLU A 19 7.77 -9.06 13.02
CA GLU A 19 9.11 -9.55 12.65
C GLU A 19 9.76 -8.72 11.54
N ILE A 20 8.97 -8.17 10.62
CA ILE A 20 9.46 -7.38 9.49
C ILE A 20 9.85 -5.96 9.91
N GLU A 21 9.29 -5.48 11.03
CA GLU A 21 9.46 -4.10 11.53
C GLU A 21 9.38 -3.05 10.40
N PRO A 22 8.26 -2.97 9.67
CA PRO A 22 8.18 -2.11 8.51
C PRO A 22 8.29 -0.64 8.91
N ALA A 23 9.02 0.15 8.11
CA ALA A 23 9.13 1.59 8.32
C ALA A 23 7.77 2.29 8.39
N TYR A 24 6.77 1.77 7.68
CA TYR A 24 5.38 2.24 7.74
C TYR A 24 4.38 1.14 7.44
N VAL A 25 3.16 1.30 7.96
CA VAL A 25 2.00 0.43 7.71
C VAL A 25 0.83 1.28 7.24
N ALA A 26 0.21 0.88 6.13
CA ALA A 26 -1.05 1.46 5.64
C ALA A 26 -2.23 0.54 6.00
N ARG A 27 -3.29 1.09 6.58
CA ARG A 27 -4.52 0.38 6.95
C ARG A 27 -5.74 1.06 6.32
N ALA A 28 -6.69 0.26 5.84
CA ALA A 28 -7.95 0.73 5.30
C ALA A 28 -9.01 -0.37 5.48
N GLY A 29 -10.29 -0.01 5.45
CA GLY A 29 -11.38 -0.99 5.45
C GLY A 29 -11.38 -1.85 4.17
N TYR A 30 -11.91 -3.07 4.25
CA TYR A 30 -11.94 -4.02 3.13
C TYR A 30 -12.49 -3.41 1.83
N GLN A 31 -13.62 -2.68 1.90
CA GLN A 31 -14.22 -2.06 0.71
C GLN A 31 -13.31 -0.99 0.09
N THR A 32 -12.52 -0.29 0.90
CA THR A 32 -11.51 0.66 0.41
C THR A 32 -10.38 -0.09 -0.28
N TRP A 33 -9.84 -1.14 0.34
CA TRP A 33 -8.79 -1.97 -0.27
C TRP A 33 -9.24 -2.62 -1.58
N LYS A 34 -10.46 -3.16 -1.62
CA LYS A 34 -11.06 -3.73 -2.83
C LYS A 34 -11.04 -2.73 -3.97
N LYS A 35 -11.52 -1.50 -3.74
CA LYS A 35 -11.53 -0.44 -4.76
C LYS A 35 -10.14 0.03 -5.16
N LEU A 36 -9.18 0.10 -4.22
CA LEU A 36 -7.80 0.47 -4.53
C LEU A 36 -7.12 -0.57 -5.42
N VAL A 37 -7.26 -1.86 -5.07
CA VAL A 37 -6.67 -2.98 -5.83
C VAL A 37 -7.34 -3.14 -7.19
N SER A 38 -8.66 -2.96 -7.27
CA SER A 38 -9.39 -2.98 -8.56
C SER A 38 -9.24 -1.70 -9.39
N SER A 39 -8.45 -0.72 -8.93
CA SER A 39 -8.25 0.58 -9.58
C SER A 39 -9.54 1.40 -9.76
N GLU A 40 -10.57 1.14 -8.94
CA GLU A 40 -11.84 1.88 -8.88
C GLU A 40 -11.79 3.12 -7.97
N LEU A 41 -10.74 3.24 -7.15
CA LEU A 41 -10.53 4.39 -6.26
C LEU A 41 -9.11 4.94 -6.46
N ASP A 42 -9.02 6.24 -6.72
CA ASP A 42 -7.72 6.91 -6.76
C ASP A 42 -7.10 6.92 -5.35
N PRO A 43 -5.84 6.49 -5.20
CA PRO A 43 -5.22 6.40 -3.89
C PRO A 43 -4.89 7.74 -3.22
N ILE A 44 -4.63 8.79 -4.01
CA ILE A 44 -4.45 10.14 -3.48
C ILE A 44 -5.79 10.67 -2.97
N GLU A 45 -6.88 10.44 -3.71
CA GLU A 45 -8.23 10.75 -3.26
C GLU A 45 -8.57 10.02 -1.96
N ALA A 46 -8.27 8.72 -1.86
CA ALA A 46 -8.50 7.92 -0.65
C ALA A 46 -7.74 8.47 0.57
N LEU A 47 -6.50 8.91 0.38
CA LEU A 47 -5.69 9.55 1.42
C LEU A 47 -6.28 10.88 1.87
N LEU A 48 -6.65 11.76 0.92
CA LEU A 48 -7.26 13.06 1.21
C LEU A 48 -8.60 12.90 1.97
N GLN A 49 -9.37 11.87 1.63
CA GLN A 49 -10.62 11.51 2.31
C GLN A 49 -10.41 10.75 3.63
N ARG A 50 -9.15 10.55 4.07
CA ARG A 50 -8.78 9.81 5.29
C ARG A 50 -9.32 8.37 5.32
N LYS A 51 -9.52 7.76 4.15
CA LYS A 51 -9.94 6.35 4.00
C LYS A 51 -8.78 5.38 4.21
N ILE A 52 -7.55 5.87 4.16
CA ILE A 52 -6.31 5.13 4.45
C ILE A 52 -5.63 5.80 5.65
N GLN A 53 -5.28 5.00 6.64
CA GLN A 53 -4.49 5.39 7.80
C GLN A 53 -3.07 4.92 7.61
N PHE A 54 -2.10 5.79 7.88
CA PHE A 54 -0.68 5.46 7.86
C PHE A 54 -0.12 5.53 9.28
N ALA A 55 0.68 4.54 9.65
CA ALA A 55 1.43 4.49 10.91
C ALA A 55 2.92 4.26 10.60
N GLY A 56 3.82 4.77 11.44
CA GLY A 56 5.28 4.69 11.25
C GLY A 56 5.89 5.96 10.64
N ASP A 57 7.13 5.84 10.16
CA ASP A 57 7.88 6.92 9.54
C ASP A 57 7.54 7.05 8.04
N LEU A 58 6.88 8.15 7.68
CA LEU A 58 6.48 8.45 6.30
C LEU A 58 7.52 9.27 5.55
N GLN A 59 8.56 9.78 6.22
CA GLN A 59 9.63 10.55 5.59
C GLN A 59 10.21 9.85 4.36
N PRO A 60 10.46 8.51 4.38
CA PRO A 60 10.97 7.82 3.21
C PRO A 60 10.00 7.81 2.01
N ILE A 61 8.69 7.78 2.26
CA ILE A 61 7.66 7.84 1.20
C ILE A 61 7.66 9.23 0.57
N ILE A 62 7.70 10.28 1.40
CA ILE A 62 7.66 11.68 0.96
C ILE A 62 8.87 12.00 0.07
N GLU A 63 10.08 11.61 0.50
CA GLU A 63 11.31 11.77 -0.28
C GLU A 63 11.25 11.07 -1.65
N ARG A 64 10.43 10.01 -1.75
CA ARG A 64 10.27 9.17 -2.94
C ARG A 64 8.95 9.44 -3.66
N ALA A 65 8.27 10.56 -3.37
CA ALA A 65 6.95 10.90 -3.94
C ALA A 65 6.92 10.93 -5.48
N GLN A 66 8.06 11.18 -6.14
CA GLN A 66 8.18 11.07 -7.60
C GLN A 66 7.87 9.65 -8.13
N PHE A 67 7.97 8.62 -7.28
CA PHE A 67 7.62 7.24 -7.59
C PHE A 67 6.25 6.82 -7.05
N LYS A 68 5.38 7.76 -6.65
CA LYS A 68 4.07 7.47 -6.04
C LYS A 68 3.24 6.46 -6.83
N ASP A 69 3.30 6.50 -8.16
CA ASP A 69 2.51 5.62 -9.02
C ASP A 69 3.05 4.18 -9.09
N LEU A 70 4.26 3.94 -8.59
CA LEU A 70 4.87 2.60 -8.58
C LEU A 70 4.08 1.63 -7.71
N PHE A 71 3.74 2.05 -6.50
CA PHE A 71 3.03 1.21 -5.53
C PHE A 71 1.64 0.82 -6.05
N TRP A 72 0.89 1.79 -6.58
CA TRP A 72 -0.46 1.58 -7.08
C TRP A 72 -0.50 0.69 -8.33
N ARG A 73 0.45 0.88 -9.26
CA ARG A 73 0.62 -0.01 -10.42
C ARG A 73 0.94 -1.44 -10.04
N LEU A 74 1.60 -1.66 -8.90
CA LEU A 74 1.88 -3.00 -8.40
C LEU A 74 0.68 -3.61 -7.71
N LEU A 75 -0.06 -2.84 -6.91
CA LEU A 75 -1.29 -3.32 -6.26
C LEU A 75 -2.31 -3.83 -7.29
N GLY A 76 -2.48 -3.12 -8.41
CA GLY A 76 -3.37 -3.57 -9.49
C GLY A 76 -2.93 -4.89 -10.18
N LYS A 77 -1.70 -5.36 -9.96
CA LYS A 77 -1.19 -6.63 -10.48
C LYS A 77 -1.31 -7.78 -9.47
N VAL A 78 -1.67 -7.50 -8.22
CA VAL A 78 -1.82 -8.54 -7.20
C VAL A 78 -3.03 -9.41 -7.57
N PRO A 79 -2.85 -10.72 -7.81
CA PRO A 79 -3.96 -11.61 -8.14
C PRO A 79 -4.93 -11.68 -6.96
N THR A 80 -6.04 -10.95 -7.07
CA THR A 80 -6.97 -10.79 -5.96
C THR A 80 -8.34 -11.32 -6.35
N LYS A 81 -8.86 -12.27 -5.57
CA LYS A 81 -10.27 -12.66 -5.63
C LYS A 81 -10.99 -11.97 -4.49
N PHE A 82 -11.95 -11.11 -4.82
CA PHE A 82 -12.78 -10.47 -3.82
C PHE A 82 -13.92 -11.41 -3.44
N ILE A 83 -14.16 -11.53 -2.13
CA ILE A 83 -15.37 -12.12 -1.54
C ILE A 83 -16.50 -11.09 -1.61
#